data_AF-A0A7W0F4E9-F1
#
_entry.id   AF-A0A7W0F4E9-F1
#
_cell.length_a   1.000
_cell.length_b   1.000
_cell.length_c   1.000
_cell.angle_alpha   90.00
_cell.angle_beta   90.00
_cell.angle_gamma   90.00
#
_symmetry.space_group_name_H-M   'P 1'
#
loop_
_entity.id
_entity.type
_entity.pdbx_description
1 polymer ?
#
loop_
_entity_poly.entity_id
_entity_poly.type
_entity_poly.pdbx_seq_one_letter_code
_entity_poly.pdbx_strand_id
1 'polypeptide(L)'
;MTEEDKKKKEIQDDLVKNYRKRMDSSALRLSIKNHLRYTRAKDEFSATDYDKYMGLCYAVRDRMVERWSKTQQSYYNEDVKRLVKEAGFSCAFSVKPGINYTGQDLF
;
A
#
# COMPACT_ATOMS: atom_id res chain seq x y z
N MET A 1 -20.12 17.10 23.35
CA MET A 1 -19.01 16.27 22.83
C MET A 1 -17.77 17.14 22.81
N THR A 2 -16.77 16.81 23.60
CA THR A 2 -15.55 17.59 23.82
C THR A 2 -14.71 17.69 22.53
N GLU A 3 -14.02 18.81 22.32
CA GLU A 3 -13.21 19.05 21.10
C GLU A 3 -12.13 17.99 20.88
N GLU A 4 -11.62 17.41 21.97
CA GLU A 4 -10.64 16.31 21.92
C GLU A 4 -11.21 15.02 21.31
N ASP A 5 -12.50 14.75 21.52
CA ASP A 5 -13.14 13.53 20.99
C ASP A 5 -13.42 13.65 19.49
N LYS A 6 -13.73 14.86 19.03
CA LYS A 6 -13.86 15.15 17.59
C LYS A 6 -12.54 14.87 16.86
N LYS A 7 -11.43 15.36 17.42
CA LYS A 7 -10.10 15.17 16.85
C LYS A 7 -9.69 13.69 16.82
N LYS A 8 -9.98 12.93 17.88
CA LYS A 8 -9.72 11.48 17.91
C LYS A 8 -10.53 10.72 16.85
N LYS A 9 -11.77 11.13 16.64
CA LYS A 9 -12.65 10.52 15.62
C LYS A 9 -12.13 10.78 14.20
N GLU A 10 -11.70 12.00 13.93
CA GLU A 10 -11.11 12.36 12.63
C GLU A 10 -9.83 11.55 12.35
N ILE A 11 -8.92 11.47 13.32
CA ILE A 11 -7.70 10.65 13.20
C ILE A 11 -8.02 9.17 12.95
N GLN A 12 -9.08 8.66 13.59
CA GLN A 12 -9.54 7.28 13.41
C GLN A 12 -10.14 7.07 12.01
N ASP A 13 -10.91 8.02 11.50
CA ASP A 13 -11.48 7.96 10.16
C ASP A 13 -10.36 7.99 9.10
N ASP A 14 -9.34 8.83 9.29
CA ASP A 14 -8.15 8.86 8.43
C ASP A 14 -7.36 7.56 8.46
N LEU A 15 -7.23 6.95 9.64
CA LEU A 15 -6.60 5.65 9.80
C LEU A 15 -7.32 4.59 8.97
N VAL A 16 -8.65 4.50 9.08
CA VAL A 16 -9.46 3.51 8.36
C VAL A 16 -9.41 3.74 6.84
N LYS A 17 -9.32 4.98 6.39
CA LYS A 17 -9.19 5.31 4.96
C LYS A 17 -7.79 5.00 4.41
N ASN A 18 -6.73 5.30 5.16
CA ASN A 18 -5.35 5.33 4.64
C ASN A 18 -4.38 4.32 5.29
N TYR A 19 -4.87 3.30 5.99
CA TYR A 19 -4.00 2.37 6.75
C TYR A 19 -2.94 1.63 5.92
N ARG A 20 -3.15 1.44 4.60
CA ARG A 20 -2.19 0.75 3.73
C ARG A 20 -0.92 1.59 3.48
N LYS A 21 -1.06 2.91 3.47
CA LYS A 21 0.02 3.86 3.11
C LYS A 21 0.79 4.36 4.33
N ARG A 22 0.11 4.47 5.47
CA ARG A 22 0.68 5.03 6.71
C ARG A 22 1.77 4.15 7.31
N MET A 23 2.76 4.77 7.94
CA MET A 23 3.89 4.10 8.60
C MET A 23 3.70 3.95 10.12
N ASP A 24 2.52 4.29 10.63
CA ASP A 24 2.21 4.22 12.05
C ASP A 24 1.95 2.78 12.53
N SER A 25 2.23 2.51 13.80
CA SER A 25 2.01 1.19 14.41
C SER A 25 0.54 0.76 14.38
N SER A 26 -0.39 1.69 14.58
CA SER A 26 -1.84 1.46 14.49
C SER A 26 -2.26 1.07 13.07
N ALA A 27 -1.72 1.74 12.06
CA ALA A 27 -1.98 1.46 10.65
C ALA A 27 -1.44 0.09 10.24
N LEU A 28 -0.23 -0.24 10.71
CA LEU A 28 0.38 -1.54 10.43
C LEU A 28 -0.44 -2.68 11.05
N ARG A 29 -0.88 -2.54 12.30
CA ARG A 29 -1.76 -3.51 12.96
C ARG A 29 -3.06 -3.73 12.18
N LEU A 30 -3.71 -2.66 11.74
CA LEU A 30 -4.93 -2.74 10.95
C LEU A 30 -4.69 -3.42 9.58
N SER A 31 -3.57 -3.09 8.92
CA SER A 31 -3.15 -3.72 7.66
C SER A 31 -2.98 -5.24 7.81
N ILE A 32 -2.31 -5.69 8.86
CA ILE A 32 -2.08 -7.11 9.13
C ILE A 32 -3.40 -7.83 9.38
N LYS A 33 -4.28 -7.26 10.22
CA LYS A 33 -5.62 -7.83 10.48
C LYS A 33 -6.43 -7.95 9.20
N ASN A 34 -6.39 -6.94 8.33
CA ASN A 34 -7.09 -6.97 7.05
C ASN A 34 -6.54 -8.05 6.11
N HIS A 35 -5.21 -8.22 5.99
CA HIS A 35 -4.68 -9.32 5.18
C HIS A 35 -5.00 -10.69 5.74
N LEU A 36 -5.01 -10.84 7.06
CA LEU A 36 -5.39 -12.09 7.70
C LEU A 36 -6.86 -12.44 7.39
N ARG A 37 -7.76 -11.45 7.50
CA ARG A 37 -9.19 -11.64 7.25
C ARG A 37 -9.52 -11.83 5.77
N TYR A 38 -9.03 -10.95 4.90
CA TYR A 38 -9.45 -10.90 3.50
C TYR A 38 -8.53 -11.65 2.55
N THR A 39 -7.21 -11.65 2.78
CA THR A 39 -6.26 -12.35 1.90
C THR A 39 -6.12 -13.82 2.29
N ARG A 40 -6.12 -14.14 3.59
CA ARG A 40 -6.01 -15.52 4.09
C ARG A 40 -7.35 -16.18 4.40
N ALA A 41 -8.45 -15.42 4.42
CA ALA A 41 -9.78 -15.91 4.82
C ALA A 41 -9.77 -16.58 6.22
N LYS A 42 -8.94 -16.06 7.13
CA LYS A 42 -8.79 -16.57 8.50
C LYS A 42 -9.26 -15.55 9.51
N ASP A 43 -9.82 -16.06 10.60
CA ASP A 43 -10.17 -15.25 11.75
C ASP A 43 -9.02 -15.22 12.78
N GLU A 44 -9.05 -14.25 13.70
CA GLU A 44 -8.01 -14.07 14.73
C GLU A 44 -7.82 -15.34 15.58
N PHE A 45 -8.88 -16.12 15.78
CA PHE A 45 -8.86 -17.37 16.55
C PHE A 45 -8.43 -18.60 15.74
N SER A 46 -8.51 -18.56 14.41
CA SER A 46 -8.17 -19.69 13.52
C SER A 46 -6.79 -19.53 12.86
N ALA A 47 -6.14 -18.39 13.07
CA ALA A 47 -4.87 -18.05 12.44
C ALA A 47 -3.69 -18.81 13.04
N THR A 48 -3.00 -19.58 12.21
CA THR A 48 -1.71 -20.18 12.57
C THR A 48 -0.61 -19.13 12.60
N ASP A 49 0.53 -19.44 13.21
CA ASP A 49 1.66 -18.50 13.24
C ASP A 49 2.23 -18.23 11.84
N TYR A 50 2.13 -19.20 10.93
CA TYR A 50 2.45 -18.99 9.52
C TYR A 50 1.50 -17.98 8.84
N ASP A 51 0.20 -18.03 9.14
CA ASP A 51 -0.76 -17.07 8.59
C ASP A 51 -0.50 -15.64 9.10
N LYS A 52 -0.09 -15.51 10.37
CA LYS A 52 0.31 -14.22 10.95
C LYS A 52 1.57 -13.67 10.28
N TYR A 53 2.57 -14.52 10.04
CA TYR A 53 3.78 -14.16 9.31
C TYR A 53 3.44 -13.69 7.89
N MET A 54 2.62 -14.44 7.17
CA MET A 54 2.18 -14.04 5.82
C MET A 54 1.40 -12.72 5.83
N GLY A 55 0.53 -12.50 6.82
CA GLY A 55 -0.18 -11.24 7.00
C GLY A 55 0.76 -10.04 7.18
N LEU A 56 1.86 -10.22 7.91
CA LEU A 56 2.92 -9.22 8.05
C LEU A 56 3.64 -8.97 6.72
N CYS A 57 4.03 -10.03 6.00
CA CYS A 57 4.69 -9.91 4.70
C CYS A 57 3.85 -9.12 3.69
N TYR A 58 2.55 -9.37 3.62
CA TYR A 58 1.64 -8.62 2.75
C TYR A 58 1.55 -7.14 3.13
N ALA A 59 1.45 -6.83 4.44
CA ALA A 59 1.41 -5.45 4.91
C ALA A 59 2.69 -4.67 4.57
N VAL A 60 3.86 -5.33 4.59
CA VAL A 60 5.13 -4.73 4.17
C VAL A 60 5.17 -4.54 2.66
N ARG A 61 4.73 -5.54 1.89
CA ARG A 61 4.70 -5.50 0.42
C ARG A 61 3.91 -4.31 -0.10
N ASP A 62 2.72 -4.04 0.44
CA ASP A 62 1.86 -2.93 -0.01
C ASP A 62 2.60 -1.58 0.05
N ARG A 63 3.36 -1.34 1.13
CA ARG A 63 4.15 -0.11 1.33
C ARG A 63 5.32 -0.02 0.36
N MET A 64 5.99 -1.14 0.09
CA MET A 64 7.08 -1.20 -0.88
C MET A 64 6.58 -0.92 -2.29
N VAL A 65 5.46 -1.53 -2.68
CA VAL A 65 4.85 -1.37 -4.01
C VAL A 65 4.44 0.09 -4.22
N GLU A 66 3.85 0.75 -3.23
CA GLU A 66 3.48 2.16 -3.38
C GLU A 66 4.70 3.07 -3.57
N ARG A 67 5.78 2.85 -2.81
CA ARG A 67 7.03 3.62 -2.98
C ARG A 67 7.69 3.33 -4.31
N TRP A 68 7.72 2.06 -4.72
CA TRP A 68 8.28 1.66 -6.01
C TRP A 68 7.51 2.31 -7.16
N SER A 69 6.18 2.30 -7.11
CA SER A 69 5.33 2.98 -8.10
C SER A 69 5.64 4.49 -8.18
N LYS A 70 5.79 5.16 -7.03
CA LYS A 70 6.20 6.58 -6.98
C LYS A 70 7.55 6.82 -7.64
N THR A 71 8.54 5.96 -7.39
CA THR A 71 9.86 6.09 -8.05
C THR A 71 9.75 5.89 -9.55
N GLN A 72 9.02 4.88 -10.04
CA GLN A 72 8.83 4.66 -11.47
C GLN A 72 8.19 5.88 -12.13
N GLN A 73 7.15 6.45 -11.50
CA GLN A 73 6.46 7.63 -12.03
C GLN A 73 7.38 8.87 -12.09
N SER A 74 8.22 9.11 -11.08
CA SER A 74 9.21 10.21 -11.10
C SER A 74 10.20 10.02 -12.26
N TYR A 75 10.71 8.80 -12.49
CA TYR A 75 11.56 8.51 -13.65
C TYR A 75 10.87 8.73 -15.02
N TYR A 76 9.55 8.57 -15.10
CA TYR A 76 8.80 8.90 -16.33
C TYR A 76 8.66 10.41 -16.53
N ASN A 77 8.39 11.16 -15.46
CA ASN A 77 8.14 12.60 -15.54
C ASN A 77 9.42 13.43 -15.76
N GLU A 78 10.56 12.95 -15.28
CA GLU A 78 11.86 13.64 -15.37
C GLU A 78 12.66 13.30 -16.63
N ASP A 79 12.10 12.49 -17.54
CA ASP A 79 12.67 12.05 -18.83
C ASP A 79 14.17 11.67 -18.76
N VAL A 80 14.53 10.96 -17.69
CA VAL A 80 15.92 10.61 -17.39
C VAL A 80 16.37 9.45 -18.28
N LYS A 81 17.57 9.55 -18.87
CA LYS A 81 18.16 8.52 -19.75
C LYS A 81 18.19 7.15 -19.05
N ARG A 82 17.33 6.22 -19.50
CA ARG A 82 17.25 4.85 -18.96
C ARG A 82 18.40 4.00 -19.51
N LEU A 83 19.22 3.43 -18.63
CA LEU A 83 20.21 2.43 -19.00
C LEU A 83 19.55 1.05 -19.04
N VAL A 84 18.87 0.72 -20.13
CA VAL A 84 18.44 -0.65 -20.41
C VAL A 84 19.60 -1.32 -21.16
N LYS A 85 20.36 -2.15 -20.45
CA LYS A 85 21.18 -3.18 -21.10
C LYS A 85 20.48 -4.51 -20.86
N GLU A 86 20.30 -5.24 -21.94
CA GLU A 86 19.59 -6.52 -22.09
C GLU A 86 18.09 -6.41 -22.41
N ALA A 87 17.80 -6.67 -23.68
CA ALA A 87 16.49 -6.98 -24.21
C ALA A 87 16.10 -8.40 -23.75
N GLY A 88 15.12 -8.54 -22.85
CA GLY A 88 14.69 -9.89 -22.45
C GLY A 88 13.63 -10.04 -21.36
N PHE A 89 13.31 -9.01 -20.57
CA PHE A 89 12.20 -9.09 -19.60
C PHE A 89 11.12 -8.06 -19.93
N SER A 90 10.08 -8.52 -20.63
CA SER A 90 8.81 -7.79 -20.73
C SER A 90 8.11 -7.79 -19.37
N CYS A 91 8.50 -6.88 -18.48
CA CYS A 91 7.65 -6.45 -17.36
C CYS A 91 6.76 -5.31 -17.88
N ALA A 92 5.70 -5.67 -18.60
CA ALA A 92 4.74 -4.70 -19.11
C ALA A 92 3.72 -4.34 -18.01
N PHE A 93 4.08 -3.42 -17.12
CA PHE A 93 3.06 -2.55 -16.51
C PHE A 93 2.86 -1.37 -17.47
N SER A 94 2.02 -1.58 -18.49
CA SER A 94 1.77 -0.60 -19.55
C SER A 94 0.92 0.55 -19.02
N VAL A 95 1.58 1.55 -18.45
CA VAL A 95 0.99 2.85 -18.11
C VAL A 95 0.99 3.67 -19.39
N LYS A 96 -0.19 3.95 -19.96
CA LYS A 96 -0.32 4.69 -21.22
C LYS A 96 0.26 6.11 -21.05
N PRO A 97 1.08 6.60 -22.00
CA PRO A 97 1.54 8.00 -21.97
C PRO A 97 0.35 8.94 -22.21
N GLY A 98 0.18 9.94 -21.34
CA GLY A 98 -0.84 11.00 -21.49
C GLY A 98 -1.95 11.04 -20.43
N ILE A 99 -1.91 10.19 -19.40
CA ILE A 99 -2.86 10.27 -18.28
C ILE A 99 -2.11 10.84 -17.07
N ASN A 100 -2.56 12.00 -16.59
CA ASN A 100 -2.12 12.53 -15.30
C ASN A 100 -2.72 11.64 -14.21
N TYR A 101 -1.95 10.70 -13.69
CA TYR A 101 -2.35 9.90 -12.53
C TYR A 101 -2.27 10.77 -11.28
N THR A 102 -3.28 11.60 -11.06
CA THR A 102 -3.53 12.14 -9.72
C THR A 102 -3.84 10.93 -8.82
N GLY A 103 -3.28 10.88 -7.62
CA GLY A 103 -3.29 9.71 -6.73
C GLY A 103 -4.67 9.27 -6.20
N GLN A 104 -5.76 9.66 -6.86
CA GLN A 104 -7.14 9.26 -6.62
C GLN A 104 -7.64 8.17 -7.57
N ASP A 105 -6.99 7.92 -8.72
CA ASP A 105 -7.47 6.96 -9.74
C ASP A 105 -6.96 5.52 -9.59
N LEU A 106 -6.54 5.12 -8.38
CA LEU A 106 -6.08 3.76 -8.09
C LEU A 106 -6.85 3.08 -6.93
N PHE A 107 -8.09 3.53 -6.67
CA PHE A 107 -9.07 2.80 -5.85
C PHE A 107 -10.48 2.89 -6.44
#